data_AF-A0A5C5TII5-F1
#
_entry.id   AF-A0A5C5TII5-F1
#
_cell.length_a   1.000
_cell.length_b   1.000
_cell.length_c   1.000
_cell.angle_alpha   90.00
_cell.angle_beta   90.00
_cell.angle_gamma   90.00
#
_symmetry.space_group_name_H-M   'P 1'
#
loop_
_entity.id
_entity.type
_entity.pdbx_description
1 polymer ?
#
loop_
_entity_poly.entity_id
_entity_poly.type
_entity_poly.pdbx_seq_one_letter_code
_entity_poly.pdbx_strand_id
1 'polypeptide(L)'
;MTAIDPHLDEVRDAIATASWFAAVGEPWTAADRSDAESYILALRLGALHVAVARDWHDAARITQDTGWSTAWWDAEERQRHALMADAERRFDRHAVMTALSTVMATAGELVHGRAALAATRAGIADPALTRVAAGAATMACHQVALAMIAQAPQTHPFHVKFRLFASGRWPLCVVGDSLYVL
;
A
#
# COMPACT_ATOMS: atom_id res chain seq x y z
N MET A 1 -29.89 5.07 4.43
CA MET A 1 -28.53 4.52 4.69
C MET A 1 -27.94 4.13 3.35
N THR A 2 -26.79 4.68 2.99
CA THR A 2 -26.01 4.18 1.84
C THR A 2 -25.55 2.76 2.14
N ALA A 3 -25.51 1.86 1.15
CA ALA A 3 -24.96 0.52 1.32
C ALA A 3 -23.43 0.56 1.22
N ILE A 4 -22.73 -0.29 1.98
CA ILE A 4 -21.26 -0.38 1.93
C ILE A 4 -20.78 -1.18 0.71
N ASP A 5 -21.63 -2.06 0.17
CA ASP A 5 -21.30 -3.03 -0.89
C ASP A 5 -20.73 -2.42 -2.18
N PRO A 6 -21.25 -1.28 -2.71
CA PRO A 6 -20.68 -0.69 -3.93
C PRO A 6 -19.21 -0.31 -3.78
N HIS A 7 -18.82 0.19 -2.61
CA HIS A 7 -17.42 0.52 -2.33
C HIS A 7 -16.55 -0.74 -2.24
N LEU A 8 -17.11 -1.87 -1.81
CA LEU A 8 -16.39 -3.14 -1.76
C LEU A 8 -16.18 -3.73 -3.15
N ASP A 9 -17.17 -3.64 -4.02
CA ASP A 9 -17.04 -4.12 -5.39
C ASP A 9 -15.97 -3.33 -6.15
N GLU A 10 -15.98 -2.00 -6.05
CA GLU A 10 -14.94 -1.15 -6.65
C GLU A 10 -13.53 -1.49 -6.13
N VAL A 11 -13.37 -1.71 -4.83
CA VAL A 11 -12.09 -2.12 -4.24
C VAL A 11 -11.65 -3.49 -4.75
N ARG A 12 -12.57 -4.46 -4.81
CA ARG A 12 -12.26 -5.82 -5.27
C ARG A 12 -11.84 -5.84 -6.73
N ASP A 13 -12.52 -5.07 -7.58
CA ASP A 13 -12.17 -4.93 -8.99
C ASP A 13 -10.79 -4.28 -9.17
N ALA A 14 -10.50 -3.23 -8.40
CA ALA A 14 -9.19 -2.58 -8.41
C ALA A 14 -8.07 -3.53 -7.95
N ILE A 15 -8.34 -4.35 -6.92
CA ILE A 15 -7.38 -5.36 -6.44
C ILE A 15 -7.15 -6.46 -7.47
N ALA A 16 -8.20 -6.94 -8.13
CA ALA A 16 -8.12 -8.02 -9.11
C ALA A 16 -7.37 -7.61 -10.38
N THR A 17 -7.52 -6.36 -10.80
CA THR A 17 -6.93 -5.82 -12.05
C THR A 17 -5.54 -5.21 -11.87
N ALA A 18 -5.11 -4.98 -10.63
CA ALA A 18 -3.81 -4.40 -10.33
C ALA A 18 -2.61 -5.26 -10.80
N SER A 19 -1.54 -4.57 -11.20
CA SER A 19 -0.31 -5.15 -11.74
C SER A 19 0.70 -5.50 -10.64
N TRP A 20 0.24 -6.01 -9.50
CA TRP A 20 1.03 -6.28 -8.30
C TRP A 20 2.45 -6.80 -8.60
N PHE A 21 3.47 -6.04 -8.18
CA PHE A 21 4.89 -6.36 -8.31
C PHE A 21 5.40 -6.58 -9.75
N ALA A 22 4.63 -6.21 -10.77
CA ALA A 22 5.01 -6.42 -12.17
C ALA A 22 6.11 -5.47 -12.65
N ALA A 23 6.25 -4.31 -12.02
CA ALA A 23 7.22 -3.27 -12.37
C ALA A 23 8.43 -3.21 -11.40
N VAL A 24 8.47 -4.10 -10.41
CA VAL A 24 9.60 -4.19 -9.47
C VAL A 24 10.90 -4.48 -10.23
N GLY A 25 11.89 -3.60 -10.04
CA GLY A 25 13.20 -3.69 -10.71
C GLY A 25 13.22 -3.11 -12.13
N GLU A 26 12.08 -2.66 -12.65
CA GLU A 26 12.01 -1.96 -13.94
C GLU A 26 12.37 -0.47 -13.79
N PRO A 27 12.90 0.18 -14.84
CA PRO A 27 13.15 1.62 -14.84
C PRO A 27 11.92 2.43 -14.44
N TRP A 28 12.13 3.51 -13.69
CA TRP A 28 11.04 4.38 -13.25
C TRP A 28 10.49 5.25 -14.37
N THR A 29 9.17 5.30 -14.46
CA THR A 29 8.46 6.24 -15.32
C THR A 29 8.25 7.58 -14.61
N ALA A 30 7.86 8.61 -15.38
CA ALA A 30 7.44 9.88 -14.79
C ALA A 30 6.21 9.74 -13.89
N ALA A 31 5.31 8.79 -14.20
CA ALA A 31 4.12 8.51 -13.41
C ALA A 31 4.49 7.90 -12.04
N ASP A 32 5.43 6.93 -12.01
CA ASP A 32 5.91 6.33 -10.76
C ASP A 32 6.47 7.40 -9.82
N ARG A 33 7.28 8.30 -10.35
CA ARG A 33 7.85 9.43 -9.58
C ARG A 33 6.75 10.35 -9.06
N SER A 34 5.81 10.74 -9.91
CA SER A 34 4.70 11.62 -9.54
C SER A 34 3.83 11.02 -8.44
N ASP A 35 3.54 9.71 -8.48
CA ASP A 35 2.74 9.04 -7.44
C ASP A 35 3.53 8.93 -6.13
N ALA A 36 4.82 8.59 -6.18
CA ALA A 36 5.66 8.52 -4.98
C ALA A 36 5.80 9.90 -4.29
N GLU A 37 5.99 10.97 -5.07
CA GLU A 37 6.03 12.35 -4.58
C GLU A 37 4.67 12.79 -4.01
N SER A 38 3.57 12.42 -4.68
CA SER A 38 2.22 12.71 -4.20
C SER A 38 1.95 12.02 -2.86
N TYR A 39 2.46 10.81 -2.66
CA TYR A 39 2.26 10.07 -1.42
C TYR A 39 2.98 10.74 -0.24
N ILE A 40 4.26 11.11 -0.39
CA ILE A 40 4.99 11.81 0.68
C ILE A 40 4.39 13.19 0.96
N LEU A 41 3.93 13.92 -0.06
CA LEU A 41 3.25 15.20 0.09
C LEU A 41 1.94 15.04 0.87
N ALA A 42 1.17 14.00 0.55
CA ALA A 42 -0.11 13.72 1.20
C ALA A 42 0.04 13.31 2.68
N LEU A 43 1.18 12.73 3.06
CA LEU A 43 1.52 12.44 4.46
C LEU A 43 1.89 13.68 5.28
N ARG A 44 2.23 14.79 4.62
CA ARG A 44 2.62 16.08 5.25
C ARG A 44 3.80 15.93 6.22
N LEU A 45 4.76 15.09 5.88
CA LEU A 45 5.96 14.84 6.67
C LEU A 45 7.15 15.55 6.06
N GLY A 46 7.54 16.69 6.65
CA GLY A 46 8.83 17.37 6.41
C GLY A 46 9.30 17.43 4.95
N ALA A 47 10.60 17.54 4.75
CA ALA A 47 11.22 17.35 3.45
C ALA A 47 11.61 15.87 3.34
N LEU A 48 10.75 15.06 2.74
CA LEU A 48 11.10 13.71 2.30
C LEU A 48 11.49 13.72 0.83
N HIS A 49 12.36 12.80 0.46
CA HIS A 49 12.75 12.55 -0.93
C HIS A 49 12.33 11.13 -1.33
N VAL A 50 12.06 10.93 -2.62
CA VAL A 50 11.81 9.59 -3.17
C VAL A 50 13.13 8.97 -3.59
N ALA A 51 13.42 7.79 -3.06
CA ALA A 51 14.56 6.97 -3.41
C ALA A 51 14.10 5.64 -4.04
N VAL A 52 14.90 5.15 -4.98
CA VAL A 52 14.63 3.90 -5.70
C VAL A 52 15.44 2.78 -5.08
N ALA A 53 14.77 1.74 -4.61
CA ALA A 53 15.43 0.47 -4.30
C ALA A 53 15.77 -0.24 -5.61
N ARG A 54 16.97 -0.82 -5.70
CA ARG A 54 17.48 -1.33 -6.99
C ARG A 54 16.87 -2.67 -7.38
N ASP A 55 16.70 -3.54 -6.40
CA ASP A 55 16.25 -4.92 -6.57
C ASP A 55 15.66 -5.45 -5.26
N TRP A 56 15.26 -6.72 -5.29
CA TRP A 56 14.73 -7.41 -4.12
C TRP A 56 15.74 -7.54 -2.96
N HIS A 57 17.05 -7.64 -3.23
CA HIS A 57 18.04 -7.68 -2.16
C HIS A 57 18.15 -6.33 -1.44
N ASP A 58 18.08 -5.24 -2.19
CA ASP A 58 18.02 -3.90 -1.63
C ASP A 58 16.75 -3.71 -0.81
N ALA A 59 15.60 -4.18 -1.31
CA ALA A 59 14.34 -4.16 -0.57
C ALA A 59 14.40 -4.98 0.73
N ALA A 60 15.06 -6.15 0.73
CA ALA A 60 15.27 -6.94 1.94
C ALA A 60 16.07 -6.16 2.98
N ARG A 61 17.17 -5.52 2.57
CA ARG A 61 18.00 -4.69 3.45
C ARG A 61 17.21 -3.51 4.02
N ILE A 62 16.48 -2.80 3.18
CA ILE A 62 15.70 -1.61 3.56
C ILE A 62 14.57 -1.96 4.53
N THR A 63 13.84 -3.05 4.27
CA THR A 63 12.72 -3.48 5.13
C THR A 63 13.16 -4.04 6.48
N GLN A 64 14.43 -4.42 6.62
CA GLN A 64 15.03 -4.88 7.88
C GLN A 64 15.79 -3.76 8.63
N ASP A 65 15.90 -2.57 8.03
CA ASP A 65 16.62 -1.44 8.64
C ASP A 65 15.89 -0.97 9.89
N THR A 66 16.57 -0.94 11.04
CA THR A 66 16.00 -0.51 12.33
C THR A 66 15.92 1.01 12.48
N GLY A 67 16.53 1.76 11.56
CA GLY A 67 16.44 3.22 11.44
C GLY A 67 15.22 3.70 10.65
N TRP A 68 14.22 2.84 10.45
CA TRP A 68 12.96 3.23 9.82
C TRP A 68 12.25 4.34 10.63
N SER A 69 11.56 5.23 9.92
CA SER A 69 10.96 6.43 10.50
C SER A 69 9.66 6.12 11.26
N THR A 70 9.70 6.23 12.58
CA THR A 70 8.50 6.17 13.44
C THR A 70 7.52 7.30 13.13
N ALA A 71 8.01 8.49 12.78
CA ALA A 71 7.17 9.61 12.39
C ALA A 71 6.34 9.32 11.12
N TRP A 72 6.92 8.58 10.17
CA TRP A 72 6.21 8.10 8.98
C TRP A 72 5.10 7.13 9.33
N TRP A 73 5.41 6.12 10.13
CA TRP A 73 4.43 5.16 10.62
C TRP A 73 3.28 5.85 11.37
N ASP A 74 3.61 6.73 12.31
CA ASP A 74 2.61 7.46 13.10
C ASP A 74 1.72 8.36 12.23
N ALA A 75 2.26 8.89 11.13
CA ALA A 75 1.46 9.67 10.18
C ALA A 75 0.46 8.80 9.44
N GLU A 76 0.87 7.64 8.92
CA GLU A 76 -0.09 6.69 8.33
C GLU A 76 -1.14 6.28 9.35
N GLU A 77 -0.74 5.98 10.59
CA GLU A 77 -1.65 5.52 11.62
C GLU A 77 -2.67 6.61 12.01
N ARG A 78 -2.25 7.87 12.07
CA ARG A 78 -3.18 9.01 12.22
C ARG A 78 -4.20 9.09 11.09
N GLN A 79 -3.79 8.90 9.83
CA GLN A 79 -4.72 8.88 8.69
C GLN A 79 -5.71 7.71 8.81
N ARG A 80 -5.21 6.52 9.17
CA ARG A 80 -6.05 5.32 9.36
C ARG A 80 -7.10 5.52 10.46
N HIS A 81 -6.71 6.10 11.60
CA HIS A 81 -7.63 6.41 12.68
C HIS A 81 -8.69 7.43 12.26
N ALA A 82 -8.29 8.50 11.55
CA ALA A 82 -9.23 9.49 11.05
C ALA A 82 -10.24 8.87 10.09
N LEU A 83 -9.80 8.05 9.13
CA LEU A 83 -10.69 7.38 8.19
C LEU A 83 -11.63 6.38 8.89
N MET A 84 -11.16 5.68 9.92
CA MET A 84 -12.02 4.79 10.71
C MET A 84 -13.13 5.57 11.40
N ALA A 85 -12.81 6.68 12.06
CA ALA A 85 -13.81 7.55 12.66
C ALA A 85 -14.80 8.09 11.62
N ASP A 86 -14.33 8.38 10.41
CA ASP A 86 -15.15 8.85 9.29
C ASP A 86 -16.08 7.77 8.74
N ALA A 87 -15.59 6.54 8.61
CA ALA A 87 -16.39 5.39 8.20
C ALA A 87 -17.47 5.06 9.25
N GLU A 88 -17.14 5.06 10.54
CA GLU A 88 -18.07 4.79 11.65
C GLU A 88 -19.16 5.85 11.83
N ARG A 89 -18.95 7.09 11.33
CA ARG A 89 -20.01 8.10 11.26
C ARG A 89 -21.03 7.83 10.16
N ARG A 90 -20.69 7.01 9.17
CA ARG A 90 -21.51 6.72 7.99
C ARG A 90 -22.18 5.35 8.07
N PHE A 91 -21.47 4.39 8.65
CA PHE A 91 -21.88 2.99 8.73
C PHE A 91 -21.65 2.46 10.13
N ASP A 92 -22.37 1.39 10.47
CA ASP A 92 -22.13 0.66 11.71
C ASP A 92 -20.70 0.07 11.73
N ARG A 93 -20.06 0.11 12.90
CA ARG A 93 -18.68 -0.36 13.07
C ARG A 93 -18.52 -1.84 12.72
N HIS A 94 -19.47 -2.70 13.09
CA HIS A 94 -19.41 -4.12 12.75
C HIS A 94 -19.50 -4.33 11.23
N ALA A 95 -20.33 -3.54 10.54
CA ALA A 95 -20.39 -3.58 9.08
C ALA A 95 -19.05 -3.14 8.44
N VAL A 96 -18.44 -2.04 8.92
CA VAL A 96 -17.12 -1.59 8.44
C VAL A 96 -16.04 -2.64 8.67
N MET A 97 -15.97 -3.22 9.87
CA MET A 97 -14.96 -4.24 10.20
C MET A 97 -15.16 -5.52 9.38
N THR A 98 -16.41 -5.92 9.13
CA THR A 98 -16.73 -7.08 8.28
C THR A 98 -16.25 -6.84 6.85
N ALA A 99 -16.59 -5.68 6.30
CA ALA A 99 -16.18 -5.26 4.96
C ALA A 99 -14.65 -5.28 4.78
N LEU A 100 -13.92 -4.68 5.72
CA LEU A 100 -12.44 -4.65 5.70
C LEU A 100 -11.84 -6.06 5.82
N SER A 101 -12.42 -6.92 6.66
CA SER A 101 -11.97 -8.31 6.82
C SER A 101 -12.13 -9.11 5.53
N THR A 102 -13.25 -8.93 4.82
CA THR A 102 -13.50 -9.57 3.53
C THR A 102 -12.50 -9.12 2.45
N VAL A 103 -12.18 -7.82 2.41
CA VAL A 103 -11.14 -7.29 1.51
C VAL A 103 -9.79 -7.90 1.83
N MET A 104 -9.39 -7.94 3.10
CA MET A 104 -8.10 -8.51 3.51
C MET A 104 -7.96 -9.99 3.16
N ALA A 105 -9.01 -10.79 3.40
CA ALA A 105 -9.00 -12.22 3.06
C ALA A 105 -8.82 -12.42 1.55
N THR A 106 -9.57 -11.68 0.73
CA THR A 106 -9.48 -11.77 -0.73
C THR A 106 -8.13 -11.29 -1.26
N ALA A 107 -7.63 -10.16 -0.73
CA ALA A 107 -6.38 -9.56 -1.17
C ALA A 107 -5.18 -10.44 -0.80
N GLY A 108 -5.14 -10.98 0.42
CA GLY A 108 -3.99 -11.70 0.96
C GLY A 108 -3.54 -12.87 0.09
N GLU A 109 -4.46 -13.72 -0.33
CA GLU A 109 -4.16 -14.87 -1.19
C GLU A 109 -3.65 -14.41 -2.57
N LEU A 110 -4.34 -13.44 -3.19
CA LEU A 110 -3.99 -12.92 -4.49
C LEU A 110 -2.59 -12.29 -4.49
N VAL A 111 -2.34 -11.34 -3.60
CA VAL A 111 -1.08 -10.59 -3.58
C VAL A 111 0.09 -11.46 -3.15
N HIS A 112 -0.14 -12.48 -2.30
CA HIS A 112 0.90 -13.44 -1.97
C HIS A 112 1.37 -14.24 -3.19
N GLY A 113 0.43 -14.76 -3.99
CA GLY A 113 0.76 -15.45 -5.23
C GLY A 113 1.51 -14.55 -6.22
N ARG A 114 1.09 -13.28 -6.35
CA ARG A 114 1.78 -12.30 -7.23
C ARG A 114 3.17 -11.94 -6.74
N ALA A 115 3.35 -11.74 -5.43
CA ALA A 115 4.66 -11.48 -4.83
C ALA A 115 5.61 -12.67 -5.04
N ALA A 116 5.15 -13.90 -4.79
CA ALA A 116 5.94 -15.11 -4.96
C ALA A 116 6.41 -15.29 -6.41
N LEU A 117 5.51 -15.06 -7.37
CA LEU A 117 5.84 -15.13 -8.79
C LEU A 117 6.85 -14.06 -9.20
N ALA A 118 6.69 -12.82 -8.72
CA ALA A 118 7.62 -11.73 -9.01
C ALA A 118 9.01 -11.98 -8.42
N ALA A 119 9.09 -12.41 -7.16
CA ALA A 119 10.34 -12.80 -6.51
C ALA A 119 11.03 -13.95 -7.26
N THR A 120 10.28 -14.99 -7.63
CA THR A 120 10.82 -16.14 -8.40
C THR A 120 11.40 -15.70 -9.75
N ARG A 121 10.70 -14.81 -10.48
CA ARG A 121 11.20 -14.26 -11.76
C ARG A 121 12.50 -13.48 -11.57
N ALA A 122 12.69 -12.85 -10.42
CA ALA A 122 13.91 -12.15 -10.05
C ALA A 122 15.01 -13.07 -9.48
N GLY A 123 14.81 -14.39 -9.46
CA GLY A 123 15.77 -15.35 -8.92
C GLY A 123 15.84 -15.38 -7.38
N ILE A 124 14.82 -14.84 -6.70
CA ILE A 124 14.79 -14.71 -5.24
C ILE A 124 14.08 -15.92 -4.63
N ALA A 125 14.82 -16.70 -3.85
CA ALA A 125 14.32 -17.85 -3.11
C ALA A 125 14.17 -17.55 -1.61
N ASP A 126 13.58 -16.41 -1.27
CA ASP A 126 13.30 -15.98 0.11
C ASP A 126 11.78 -15.90 0.38
N PRO A 127 11.19 -16.93 1.01
CA PRO A 127 9.78 -16.91 1.37
C PRO A 127 9.44 -15.85 2.43
N ALA A 128 10.38 -15.44 3.27
CA ALA A 128 10.14 -14.39 4.27
C ALA A 128 9.98 -13.03 3.57
N LEU A 129 10.87 -12.70 2.64
CA LEU A 129 10.77 -11.46 1.87
C LEU A 129 9.48 -11.40 1.04
N THR A 130 9.09 -12.51 0.41
CA THR A 130 7.80 -12.64 -0.29
C THR A 130 6.62 -12.34 0.65
N ARG A 131 6.66 -12.84 1.90
CA ARG A 131 5.62 -12.54 2.89
C ARG A 131 5.62 -11.07 3.32
N VAL A 132 6.78 -10.43 3.43
CA VAL A 132 6.87 -8.99 3.72
C VAL A 132 6.20 -8.18 2.61
N ALA A 133 6.54 -8.45 1.35
CA ALA A 133 5.92 -7.80 0.19
C ALA A 133 4.39 -7.99 0.16
N ALA A 134 3.94 -9.24 0.30
CA ALA A 134 2.52 -9.59 0.32
C ALA A 134 1.76 -8.94 1.50
N GLY A 135 2.37 -8.90 2.68
CA GLY A 135 1.82 -8.24 3.86
C GLY A 135 1.65 -6.74 3.65
N ALA A 136 2.67 -6.07 3.08
CA ALA A 136 2.61 -4.65 2.76
C ALA A 136 1.48 -4.33 1.74
N ALA A 137 1.37 -5.13 0.68
CA ALA A 137 0.30 -4.98 -0.31
C ALA A 137 -1.10 -5.24 0.29
N THR A 138 -1.24 -6.25 1.16
CA THR A 138 -2.49 -6.54 1.86
C THR A 138 -2.90 -5.37 2.77
N MET A 139 -1.94 -4.78 3.49
CA MET A 139 -2.19 -3.59 4.30
C MET A 139 -2.61 -2.39 3.44
N ALA A 140 -2.02 -2.21 2.25
CA ALA A 140 -2.44 -1.17 1.31
C ALA A 140 -3.89 -1.39 0.81
N CYS A 141 -4.30 -2.65 0.59
CA CYS A 141 -5.69 -3.00 0.24
C CYS A 141 -6.66 -2.62 1.36
N HIS A 142 -6.33 -2.94 2.62
CA HIS A 142 -7.12 -2.51 3.77
C HIS A 142 -7.21 -0.98 3.86
N GLN A 143 -6.07 -0.29 3.68
CA GLN A 143 -5.97 1.17 3.76
C GLN A 143 -6.82 1.87 2.67
N VAL A 144 -6.78 1.41 1.41
CA VAL A 144 -7.60 2.01 0.34
C VAL A 144 -9.08 1.67 0.50
N ALA A 145 -9.42 0.46 0.96
CA ALA A 145 -10.80 0.10 1.23
C ALA A 145 -11.42 1.00 2.29
N LEU A 146 -10.69 1.24 3.38
CA LEU A 146 -11.11 2.17 4.42
C LEU A 146 -11.25 3.61 3.88
N ALA A 147 -10.33 4.05 3.03
CA ALA A 147 -10.41 5.37 2.38
C ALA A 147 -11.67 5.49 1.50
N MET A 148 -12.01 4.45 0.74
CA MET A 148 -13.21 4.43 -0.11
C MET A 148 -14.51 4.40 0.68
N ILE A 149 -14.59 3.58 1.73
CA ILE A 149 -15.74 3.55 2.65
C ILE A 149 -15.93 4.92 3.32
N ALA A 150 -14.84 5.56 3.73
CA ALA A 150 -14.85 6.91 4.30
C ALA A 150 -15.07 8.02 3.25
N GLN A 151 -15.07 7.68 1.95
CA GLN A 151 -15.16 8.60 0.82
C GLN A 151 -14.06 9.68 0.84
N ALA A 152 -12.85 9.26 1.18
CA ALA A 152 -11.68 10.12 1.11
C ALA A 152 -11.37 10.51 -0.36
N PRO A 153 -10.77 11.68 -0.58
CA PRO A 153 -10.39 12.10 -1.93
C PRO A 153 -9.30 11.17 -2.51
N GLN A 154 -9.23 11.06 -3.84
CA GLN A 154 -8.21 10.25 -4.54
C GLN A 154 -6.76 10.73 -4.31
N THR A 155 -6.59 11.94 -3.78
CA THR A 155 -5.31 12.52 -3.34
C THR A 155 -4.92 12.11 -1.91
N HIS A 156 -5.79 11.39 -1.18
CA HIS A 156 -5.49 10.87 0.15
C HIS A 156 -4.32 9.87 0.07
N PRO A 157 -3.38 9.84 1.04
CA PRO A 157 -2.16 9.04 0.93
C PRO A 157 -2.42 7.56 0.67
N PHE A 158 -3.50 6.98 1.20
CA PHE A 158 -3.83 5.57 0.95
C PHE A 158 -4.34 5.26 -0.45
N HIS A 159 -5.01 6.21 -1.12
CA HIS A 159 -5.31 6.06 -2.55
C HIS A 159 -4.02 6.11 -3.37
N VAL A 160 -3.12 7.04 -3.05
CA VAL A 160 -1.84 7.18 -3.76
C VAL A 160 -0.93 5.96 -3.55
N LYS A 161 -0.80 5.50 -2.30
CA LYS A 161 -0.03 4.29 -1.97
C LYS A 161 -0.56 3.06 -2.68
N PHE A 162 -1.88 2.90 -2.76
CA PHE A 162 -2.47 1.82 -3.52
C PHE A 162 -2.17 1.93 -5.02
N ARG A 163 -2.19 3.14 -5.61
CA ARG A 163 -1.79 3.31 -7.03
C ARG A 163 -0.36 2.87 -7.31
N LEU A 164 0.58 3.16 -6.42
CA LEU A 164 1.96 2.65 -6.54
C LEU A 164 1.99 1.12 -6.59
N PHE A 165 1.25 0.47 -5.70
CA PHE A 165 1.15 -0.99 -5.75
C PHE A 165 0.42 -1.49 -7.00
N ALA A 166 -0.65 -0.81 -7.41
CA ALA A 166 -1.47 -1.18 -8.57
C ALA A 166 -0.72 -1.00 -9.90
N SER A 167 0.23 -0.07 -9.98
CA SER A 167 1.17 0.08 -11.10
C SER A 167 2.31 -0.94 -11.07
N GLY A 168 2.37 -1.77 -10.02
CA GLY A 168 3.33 -2.85 -9.88
C GLY A 168 4.61 -2.50 -9.14
N ARG A 169 4.67 -1.32 -8.49
CA ARG A 169 5.75 -0.93 -7.58
C ARG A 169 5.52 -1.49 -6.19
N TRP A 170 6.57 -1.48 -5.38
CA TRP A 170 6.52 -1.84 -3.97
C TRP A 170 7.09 -0.70 -3.10
N PRO A 171 6.21 0.14 -2.53
CA PRO A 171 6.59 1.06 -1.47
C PRO A 171 7.08 0.31 -0.23
N LEU A 172 8.29 0.62 0.23
CA LEU A 172 8.97 -0.10 1.31
C LEU A 172 8.74 0.59 2.66
N CYS A 173 9.61 1.54 2.99
CA CYS A 173 9.57 2.33 4.21
C CYS A 173 10.34 3.64 4.00
N VAL A 174 10.24 4.54 4.99
CA VAL A 174 11.09 5.72 5.09
C VAL A 174 12.29 5.40 5.98
N VAL A 175 13.50 5.61 5.47
CA VAL A 175 14.75 5.53 6.24
C VAL A 175 15.50 6.85 6.06
N GLY A 176 15.88 7.48 7.18
CA GLY A 176 16.40 8.84 7.16
C GLY A 176 15.35 9.82 6.61
N ASP A 177 15.69 10.54 5.54
CA ASP A 177 14.83 11.50 4.83
C ASP A 177 14.24 10.93 3.52
N SER A 178 14.38 9.63 3.29
CA SER A 178 14.08 9.01 1.99
C SER A 178 12.99 7.96 2.12
N LEU A 179 11.90 8.12 1.35
CA LEU A 179 10.96 7.05 1.06
C LEU A 179 11.55 6.14 -0.01
N TYR A 180 11.71 4.86 0.31
CA TYR A 180 12.15 3.87 -0.66
C TYR A 180 10.97 3.18 -1.33
N VAL A 181 11.06 3.06 -2.65
CA VAL A 181 10.09 2.32 -3.48
C VAL A 181 10.88 1.49 -4.49
N LEU A 182 10.43 0.26 -4.73
CA LEU A 182 10.99 -0.66 -5.73
C LEU A 182 10.09 -0.74 -6.97
#